data_AF-A0A7J3TX92-F1
#
_entry.id   AF-A0A7J3TX92-F1
#
_cell.length_a   1.000
_cell.length_b   1.000
_cell.length_c   1.000
_cell.angle_alpha   90.00
_cell.angle_beta   90.00
_cell.angle_gamma   90.00
#
_symmetry.space_group_name_H-M   'P 1'
#
loop_
_entity.id
_entity.type
_entity.pdbx_description
1 polymer ?
#
loop_
_entity_poly.entity_id
_entity_poly.type
_entity_poly.pdbx_seq_one_letter_code
_entity_poly.pdbx_strand_id
1 'polypeptide(L)' 'MIRLIKVAVIGVGFWGRNHARVYSEIEDVELVAVCDIDREKAKSIAKSV' A
#
# COMPACT_ATOMS: atom_id res chain seq x y z
N MET A 1 7.67 23.14 4.94
CA MET A 1 7.01 22.23 3.99
C MET A 1 7.23 20.82 4.48
N ILE A 2 6.16 20.10 4.82
CA ILE A 2 6.23 18.66 5.07
C ILE A 2 6.42 17.98 3.72
N ARG A 3 7.40 17.08 3.60
CA ARG A 3 7.57 16.23 2.41
C ARG A 3 6.93 14.89 2.73
N LEU A 4 5.89 14.53 1.98
CA LEU A 4 5.28 13.20 2.06
C LEU A 4 6.30 12.12 1.68
N ILE A 5 6.36 11.06 2.47
CA ILE A 5 7.17 9.89 2.15
C ILE A 5 6.37 9.00 1.20
N LYS A 6 6.86 8.81 -0.01
CA LYS A 6 6.24 7.90 -0.99
C LYS A 6 6.61 6.46 -0.68
N VAL A 7 5.61 5.61 -0.50
CA VAL A 7 5.78 4.20 -0.15
C VAL A 7 5.11 3.30 -1.18
N ALA A 8 5.74 2.17 -1.47
CA ALA A 8 5.13 1.08 -2.21
C ALA A 8 5.21 -0.22 -1.39
N VAL A 9 4.17 -1.05 -1.46
CA VAL A 9 4.14 -2.36 -0.79
C VAL A 9 4.31 -3.46 -1.84
N ILE A 10 5.38 -4.26 -1.71
CA ILE A 10 5.63 -5.44 -2.54
C ILE A 10 5.25 -6.70 -1.75
N GLY A 11 4.27 -7.44 -2.27
CA GLY A 11 3.60 -8.54 -1.58
C GLY A 11 2.46 -8.02 -0.71
N VAL A 12 1.22 -8.32 -1.08
CA VAL A 12 0.00 -7.96 -0.33
C VAL A 12 -0.75 -9.21 0.16
N GLY A 13 0.02 -10.19 0.64
CA GLY A 13 -0.50 -11.36 1.34
C GLY A 13 -1.04 -11.03 2.74
N PHE A 14 -0.94 -11.99 3.67
CA PHE A 14 -1.54 -11.87 5.00
C PHE A 14 -1.12 -10.60 5.76
N TRP A 15 0.16 -10.26 5.74
CA TRP A 15 0.70 -9.06 6.39
C TRP A 15 0.75 -7.83 5.48
N GLY A 16 1.06 -8.03 4.19
CA GLY A 16 1.23 -6.93 3.26
C GLY A 16 -0.01 -6.03 3.11
N ARG A 17 -1.21 -6.61 3.16
CA ARG A 17 -2.46 -5.83 3.19
C ARG A 17 -2.57 -4.89 4.39
N ASN A 18 -2.05 -5.29 5.55
CA ASN A 18 -2.05 -4.45 6.75
C ASN A 18 -1.06 -3.30 6.60
N HIS A 19 0.11 -3.54 6.00
CA HIS A 19 1.06 -2.48 5.67
C HIS A 19 0.46 -1.47 4.69
N ALA A 20 -0.20 -1.94 3.62
CA ALA A 20 -0.88 -1.07 2.67
C ALA A 20 -1.91 -0.17 3.39
N ARG A 21 -2.79 -0.76 4.20
CA ARG A 21 -3.79 0.01 4.96
C ARG A 21 -3.18 1.01 5.95
N VAL A 22 -2.17 0.61 6.70
CA VAL A 22 -1.54 1.53 7.68
C VAL A 22 -0.80 2.65 6.95
N TYR A 23 -0.09 2.37 5.85
CA TYR A 23 0.59 3.40 5.08
C TYR A 23 -0.38 4.39 4.40
N SER A 24 -1.61 3.98 4.04
CA SER A 24 -2.64 4.91 3.53
C SER A 24 -3.28 5.78 4.61
N GLU A 25 -3.11 5.43 5.89
CA GLU A 25 -3.70 6.14 7.04
C GLU A 25 -2.70 7.13 7.71
N ILE A 26 -1.40 7.04 7.42
CA ILE A 26 -0.38 7.91 8.01
C ILE A 26 -0.34 9.26 7.28
N GLU A 27 -0.57 10.35 8.02
CA GLU A 27 -0.68 11.73 7.49
C GLU A 27 0.51 12.16 6.61
N ASP A 28 1.72 11.74 6.98
CA ASP A 28 2.96 12.13 6.29
C ASP A 28 3.43 11.11 5.23
N VAL A 29 2.57 10.16 4.83
CA VAL A 29 2.88 9.10 3.88
C VAL A 29 1.90 9.10 2.71
N GLU A 30 2.43 8.85 1.51
CA GLU A 30 1.65 8.60 0.30
C GLU A 30 1.92 7.16 -0.16
N LEU A 31 0.93 6.27 -0.02
CA LEU A 31 1.00 4.92 -0.62
C LEU A 31 0.77 5.03 -2.13
N VAL A 32 1.85 4.98 -2.91
CA VAL A 32 1.81 5.22 -4.37
C VAL A 32 1.58 3.96 -5.19
N ALA A 33 1.87 2.78 -4.63
CA ALA A 33 1.72 1.52 -5.35
C ALA A 33 1.62 0.31 -4.41
N VAL A 34 0.93 -0.73 -4.89
CA VAL A 34 1.02 -2.08 -4.36
C VAL A 34 1.33 -3.05 -5.50
N CYS A 35 2.10 -4.09 -5.21
CA CYS A 35 2.47 -5.12 -6.17
C CYS A 35 2.34 -6.51 -5.52
N ASP A 36 1.93 -7.51 -6.30
CA ASP A 36 1.92 -8.91 -5.90
C ASP A 36 2.09 -9.79 -7.14
N ILE A 37 2.61 -11.00 -6.96
CA ILE A 37 2.68 -12.00 -8.05
C ILE A 37 1.26 -12.41 -8.49
N ASP A 38 0.31 -12.37 -7.56
CA ASP A 38 -1.10 -12.54 -7.84
C ASP A 38 -1.74 -11.18 -8.18
N ARG A 39 -1.96 -10.96 -9.48
CA ARG A 39 -2.52 -9.69 -9.99
C ARG A 39 -3.87 -9.34 -9.39
N GLU A 40 -4.71 -10.33 -9.06
CA GLU A 40 -6.03 -10.07 -8.50
C GLU A 40 -5.92 -9.63 -7.03
N LYS A 41 -4.97 -10.17 -6.25
CA LYS A 41 -4.67 -9.64 -4.92
C LYS A 41 -4.19 -8.19 -4.98
N ALA A 42 -3.24 -7.89 -5.87
CA ALA A 42 -2.74 -6.53 -6.03
C ALA A 42 -3.88 -5.54 -6.36
N LYS A 43 -4.75 -5.89 -7.32
CA LYS A 43 -5.93 -5.08 -7.69
C LYS A 43 -6.93 -4.93 -6.54
N SER A 44 -7.21 -6.02 -5.83
CA SER A 44 -8.18 -5.99 -4.72
C SER A 44 -7.68 -5.07 -3.61
N ILE A 45 -6.40 -5.13 -3.28
CA ILE A 45 -5.83 -4.29 -2.22
C ILE A 45 -5.73 -2.83 -2.67
N ALA A 46 -5.32 -2.56 -3.91
CA ALA A 46 -5.28 -1.21 -4.47
C ALA A 46 -6.63 -0.48 -4.47
N LYS A 47 -7.77 -1.21 -4.43
CA LYS A 47 -9.12 -0.63 -4.32
C LYS A 47 -9.59 -0.43 -2.88
N SER A 48 -8.90 -1.02 -1.91
CA SER A 48 -9.28 -1.03 -0.49
C SER A 48 -8.51 -0.03 0.36
N VAL A 49 -7.53 0.66 -0.22
CA VAL A 49 -6.64 1.64 0.40
C VAL A 49 -6.72 2.96 -0.36
#